data_AF-A0A1Z8NT40-F1
#
_entry.id   AF-A0A1Z8NT40-F1
#
_cell.length_a   1.000
_cell.length_b   1.000
_cell.length_c   1.000
_cell.angle_alpha   90.00
_cell.angle_beta   90.00
_cell.angle_gamma   90.00
#
_symmetry.space_group_name_H-M   'P 1'
#
loop_
_entity.id
_entity.type
_entity.pdbx_description
1 polymer ?
#
loop_
_entity_poly.entity_id
_entity_poly.type
_entity_poly.pdbx_seq_one_letter_code
_entity_poly.pdbx_strand_id
1 'polypeptide(L)' 'MNMKKSTVACPHCGNSVVWQKESKFRPFCSERCKLIDTGNWVLGKYSVIAEDNLNDEESK' A
#
# COMPACT_ATOMS: atom_id res chain seq x y z
N MET A 1 -22.08 -0.24 -22.40
CA MET A 1 -21.89 -0.16 -20.92
C MET A 1 -20.75 0.81 -20.63
N ASN A 2 -21.04 1.94 -19.99
CA ASN A 2 -20.00 2.91 -19.59
C ASN A 2 -19.28 2.37 -18.35
N MET A 3 -18.12 1.74 -18.56
CA MET A 3 -17.27 1.25 -17.47
C MET A 3 -16.63 2.46 -16.79
N LYS A 4 -17.20 2.93 -15.68
CA LYS A 4 -16.56 3.95 -14.83
C LYS A 4 -15.29 3.34 -14.24
N LYS A 5 -14.13 3.80 -14.70
CA LYS A 5 -12.84 3.42 -14.10
C LYS A 5 -12.69 4.19 -12.80
N SER A 6 -12.51 3.48 -11.68
CA SER A 6 -12.20 4.11 -10.41
C SER A 6 -10.80 4.69 -10.43
N THR A 7 -10.56 5.71 -9.62
CA THR A 7 -9.28 6.40 -9.52
C THR A 7 -8.90 6.48 -8.04
N VAL A 8 -7.65 6.23 -7.72
CA VAL A 8 -7.10 6.25 -6.36
C VAL A 8 -5.88 7.16 -6.27
N ALA A 9 -5.56 7.66 -5.08
CA ALA A 9 -4.33 8.40 -4.85
C ALA A 9 -3.16 7.43 -4.62
N CYS A 10 -2.01 7.73 -5.22
CA CYS A 10 -0.75 7.03 -4.97
C CYS A 10 -0.38 7.17 -3.48
N PRO A 11 -0.18 6.07 -2.73
CA PRO A 11 0.11 6.16 -1.29
C PRO A 11 1.41 6.90 -0.98
N HIS A 12 2.38 6.89 -1.90
CA HIS A 12 3.68 7.51 -1.69
C HIS A 12 3.70 9.02 -2.00
N CYS A 13 3.04 9.46 -3.06
CA CYS A 13 3.16 10.84 -3.57
C CYS A 13 1.84 11.55 -3.86
N GLY A 14 0.70 10.89 -3.66
CA GLY A 14 -0.64 11.47 -3.85
C GLY A 14 -1.12 11.55 -5.30
N ASN A 15 -0.27 11.27 -6.29
CA ASN A 15 -0.66 11.31 -7.70
C ASN A 15 -1.86 10.39 -8.01
N SER A 16 -2.74 10.87 -8.88
CA SER A 16 -3.94 10.14 -9.32
C SER A 16 -3.59 8.92 -10.18
N VAL A 17 -4.15 7.75 -9.84
CA VAL A 17 -3.93 6.47 -10.53
C VAL A 17 -5.27 5.86 -10.92
N VAL A 18 -5.47 5.63 -12.23
CA VAL A 18 -6.65 4.92 -12.73
C VAL A 18 -6.56 3.44 -12.36
N TRP A 19 -7.61 2.89 -11.78
CA TRP A 19 -7.73 1.48 -11.39
C TRP A 19 -8.09 0.60 -12.59
N GLN A 20 -7.10 0.32 -13.43
CA GLN A 20 -7.23 -0.50 -14.64
C GLN A 20 -6.00 -1.38 -14.84
N LYS A 21 -6.10 -2.43 -15.67
CA LYS A 21 -5.05 -3.43 -15.88
C LYS A 21 -3.73 -2.82 -16.35
N GLU A 22 -3.80 -1.80 -17.19
CA GLU A 22 -2.68 -1.09 -17.81
C GLU A 22 -1.85 -0.29 -16.79
N SER A 23 -2.46 0.11 -15.67
CA SER A 23 -1.76 0.71 -14.53
C SER A 23 -0.96 -0.37 -13.79
N LYS A 24 0.20 -0.73 -14.33
CA LYS A 24 1.03 -1.88 -13.89
C LYS A 24 1.43 -1.85 -12.42
N PHE A 25 1.56 -0.66 -11.84
CA PHE A 25 2.05 -0.46 -10.47
C PHE A 25 0.96 -0.05 -9.48
N ARG A 26 -0.32 -0.08 -9.86
CA ARG A 26 -1.43 0.32 -8.96
C ARG A 26 -1.32 -0.41 -7.59
N PRO A 27 -1.51 0.29 -6.46
CA PRO A 27 -2.02 1.67 -6.32
C PRO A 27 -0.97 2.77 -6.57
N PHE A 28 0.29 2.44 -6.87
CA PHE A 28 1.35 3.42 -7.10
C PHE A 28 1.34 3.99 -8.52
N CYS A 29 1.71 5.26 -8.66
CA CYS A 29 1.74 5.92 -9.97
C CYS A 29 2.94 5.50 -10.83
N SER A 30 3.96 4.88 -10.25
CA SER A 30 5.17 4.42 -10.95
C SER A 30 5.89 3.33 -10.16
N GLU A 31 6.80 2.62 -10.82
CA GLU A 31 7.70 1.65 -10.19
C GLU A 31 8.52 2.28 -9.07
N ARG A 32 9.01 3.50 -9.30
CA ARG A 32 9.75 4.27 -8.29
C ARG A 32 8.96 4.43 -7.00
N CYS A 33 7.68 4.80 -7.09
CA CYS A 33 6.84 5.00 -5.91
C CYS A 33 6.59 3.68 -5.15
N LYS A 34 6.37 2.57 -5.88
CA LYS A 34 6.28 1.24 -5.29
C LYS A 34 7.56 0.86 -4.53
N LEU A 35 8.73 1.08 -5.14
CA LEU A 35 10.02 0.72 -4.54
C LEU A 35 10.34 1.56 -3.30
N ILE A 36 10.04 2.87 -3.32
CA ILE A 36 10.26 3.73 -2.16
C ILE A 36 9.36 3.29 -1.00
N ASP A 37 8.09 3.02 -1.27
CA ASP A 37 7.15 2.56 -0.23
C ASP A 37 7.62 1.24 0.39
N THR A 38 8.03 0.28 -0.45
CA THR A 38 8.64 -0.98 0.00
C THR A 38 9.90 -0.74 0.83
N GLY A 39 10.76 0.19 0.39
CA GLY A 39 11.98 0.56 1.12
C GLY A 39 11.68 1.15 2.50
N ASN A 40 10.62 1.94 2.64
CA ASN A 40 10.21 2.48 3.94
C ASN A 40 9.79 1.37 4.91
N TRP A 41 9.13 0.32 4.44
CA TRP A 41 8.85 -0.89 5.25
C TRP A 41 10.12 -1.63 5.65
N VAL A 42 10.99 -1.93 4.67
CA VAL A 42 12.24 -2.68 4.92
C VAL A 42 13.16 -1.94 5.91
N LEU A 43 13.19 -0.61 5.83
CA LEU A 43 14.00 0.23 6.72
C LEU A 43 13.31 0.52 8.07
N GLY A 44 12.11 -0.02 8.33
CA GLY A 44 11.38 0.18 9.58
C GLY A 44 10.88 1.62 9.79
N LYS A 45 10.73 2.40 8.72
CA LYS A 45 10.17 3.77 8.79
C LYS A 45 8.67 3.77 9.04
N TYR A 46 8.01 2.67 8.68
CA TYR A 46 6.62 2.43 9.03
C TYR A 46 6.57 1.37 10.13
N SER A 47 5.73 1.61 11.13
CA SER A 47 5.45 0.68 12.20
C SER A 47 3.93 0.63 12.43
N VAL A 48 3.46 -0.53 12.86
CA VAL A 48 2.08 -0.70 13.33
C VAL A 48 2.15 -0.77 14.84
N ILE A 49 1.31 0.00 15.51
CA ILE A 49 1.19 -0.08 16.97
C ILE A 49 0.53 -1.40 17.29
N ALA A 50 1.21 -2.25 18.07
CA ALA A 50 0.57 -3.43 18.63
C ALA A 50 -0.41 -2.98 19.73
N GLU A 51 -1.65 -3.45 19.66
CA GLU A 51 -2.54 -3.40 20.79
C GLU A 51 -2.14 -4.54 21.73
N ASP A 52 -1.88 -4.24 23.01
CA ASP A 52 -1.58 -5.24 24.05
C ASP A 52 -2.84 -6.08 24.35
N ASN A 53 -3.29 -6.92 23.42
CA ASN A 53 -4.19 -8.01 23.73
C ASN A 53 -3.35 -9.15 24.31
N LEU A 54 -3.05 -9.05 25.61
CA LEU A 54 -2.39 -10.07 26.42
C LEU A 54 -3.25 -11.35 26.53
N ASN A 55 -3.39 -12.08 25.43
CA ASN A 55 -4.00 -13.40 25.41
C ASN A 55 -3.22 -14.34 24.47
N ASP A 56 -1.90 -14.27 24.54
CA ASP A 56 -1.03 -15.32 24.02
C ASP A 56 -0.90 -16.41 25.10
N GLU A 57 -1.96 -17.21 25.29
CA GLU A 57 -1.83 -18.51 25.95
C GLU A 57 -0.98 -19.41 25.05
N GLU A 58 0.28 -19.54 25.46
CA GLU A 58 1.30 -20.46 24.98
C GLU A 58 0.71 -21.86 24.69
N SER A 59 0.33 -22.08 23.44
CA SER A 59 -0.12 -23.37 22.95
C SER A 59 1.08 -24.17 22.43
N LYS A 60 1.85 -24.66 23.42
CA LYS A 60 2.68 -25.88 23.43
C LYS A 60 3.97 -25.96 22.62
#